data_AF-A0A2V8GR15-F1
#
_entry.id   AF-A0A2V8GR15-F1
#
_cell.length_a   1.000
_cell.length_b   1.000
_cell.length_c   1.000
_cell.angle_alpha   90.00
_cell.angle_beta   90.00
_cell.angle_gamma   90.00
#
_symmetry.space_group_name_H-M   'P 1'
#
loop_
_entity.id
_entity.type
_entity.pdbx_description
1 polymer ?
#
loop_
_entity_poly.entity_id
_entity_poly.type
_entity_poly.pdbx_seq_one_letter_code
_entity_poly.pdbx_strand_id
1 'polypeptide(L)'
;MLLKSRQDIEQEIQQRVAEERRRLKEKAEQGRPRAPQFHRPVERPFTAAERNRVTILFDGLTWKHEWLIRSVFESAGYKVGLLPTPDVAGFQLGKEYGNNGQCNPTYFMVGHLIKYLQALEAPARRAECRL
;
A
#
# COMPACT_ATOMS: atom_id res chain seq x y z
N MET A 1 25.46 -3.10 -40.34
CA MET A 1 24.39 -2.41 -39.57
C MET A 1 24.88 -1.00 -39.31
N LEU A 2 24.31 0.01 -39.96
CA LEU A 2 24.77 1.39 -39.82
C LEU A 2 24.43 1.86 -38.39
N LEU A 3 25.44 2.14 -37.57
CA LEU A 3 25.24 2.76 -36.26
C LEU A 3 24.84 4.22 -36.51
N LYS A 4 23.60 4.57 -36.13
CA LYS A 4 23.12 5.96 -36.17
C LYS A 4 24.01 6.85 -35.32
N SER A 5 24.31 8.06 -35.81
CA SER A 5 25.04 9.02 -34.99
C SER A 5 24.19 9.44 -33.79
N ARG A 6 24.84 9.92 -32.72
CA ARG A 6 24.12 10.45 -31.55
C ARG A 6 23.12 11.55 -31.94
N GLN A 7 23.46 12.37 -32.93
CA GLN A 7 22.59 13.43 -33.45
C GLN A 7 21.35 12.85 -34.15
N ASP A 8 21.51 11.81 -34.95
CA ASP A 8 20.37 11.13 -35.60
C ASP A 8 19.42 10.50 -34.57
N ILE A 9 19.99 9.93 -33.49
CA ILE A 9 19.22 9.37 -32.37
C ILE A 9 18.47 10.48 -31.64
N GLU A 10 19.11 11.61 -31.34
CA GLU A 10 18.48 12.75 -30.67
C GLU A 10 17.35 13.35 -31.53
N GLN A 11 17.54 13.48 -32.84
CA GLN A 11 16.50 13.96 -33.76
C GLN A 11 15.30 13.02 -33.81
N GLU A 12 15.54 11.70 -33.89
CA GLU A 12 14.47 10.70 -33.86
C GLU A 12 13.69 10.75 -32.54
N ILE A 13 14.38 10.89 -31.39
CA ILE A 13 13.74 11.04 -30.08
C ILE A 13 12.86 12.29 -30.05
N GLN A 14 13.37 13.44 -30.52
CA GLN A 14 12.62 14.69 -30.55
C GLN A 14 11.36 14.59 -31.41
N GLN A 15 11.45 13.94 -32.57
CA GLN A 15 10.30 13.70 -33.45
C GLN A 15 9.23 12.86 -32.74
N ARG A 16 9.62 11.74 -32.10
CA ARG A 16 8.69 10.88 -31.36
C ARG A 16 8.04 11.60 -30.17
N VAL A 17 8.82 12.41 -29.43
CA VAL A 17 8.29 13.21 -28.30
C VAL A 17 7.31 14.28 -28.78
N ALA A 18 7.59 14.93 -29.91
CA ALA A 18 6.70 15.95 -30.48
C ALA A 18 5.38 15.34 -30.96
N GLU A 19 5.45 14.18 -31.61
CA GLU A 19 4.27 13.43 -32.07
C GLU A 19 3.39 12.99 -30.89
N GLU A 20 3.99 12.38 -29.86
CA GLU A 20 3.26 11.96 -28.66
C GLU A 20 2.67 13.15 -27.91
N ARG A 21 3.40 14.27 -27.83
CA ARG A 21 2.88 15.50 -27.23
C ARG A 21 1.64 16.02 -27.97
N ARG A 22 1.63 15.98 -29.31
CA ARG A 22 0.45 16.34 -30.11
C ARG A 22 -0.72 15.40 -29.81
N ARG A 23 -0.48 14.09 -29.87
CA ARG A 23 -1.49 13.05 -29.57
C ARG A 23 -2.11 13.23 -28.18
N LEU A 24 -1.30 13.53 -27.16
CA LEU A 24 -1.77 13.74 -25.79
C LEU A 24 -2.57 15.04 -25.62
N LYS A 25 -2.20 16.12 -26.33
CA LYS A 25 -2.97 17.37 -26.34
C LYS A 25 -4.37 17.16 -26.93
N GLU A 26 -4.46 16.52 -28.10
CA GLU A 26 -5.73 16.20 -28.75
C GLU A 26 -6.64 15.37 -27.81
N LYS A 27 -6.08 14.37 -27.12
CA LYS A 27 -6.82 13.59 -26.11
C LYS A 27 -7.26 14.41 -24.89
N ALA A 28 -6.47 15.38 -24.46
CA ALA A 28 -6.81 16.25 -23.34
C ALA A 28 -7.93 17.24 -23.72
N GLU A 29 -7.90 17.76 -24.95
CA GLU A 29 -8.92 18.65 -25.52
C GLU A 29 -10.26 17.95 -25.72
N GLN A 30 -10.26 16.64 -25.98
CA GLN A 30 -11.48 15.80 -26.03
C GLN A 30 -12.22 15.71 -24.69
N GLY A 31 -11.63 16.22 -23.60
CA GLY A 31 -12.24 16.26 -22.28
C GLY A 31 -12.26 14.89 -21.61
N ARG A 32 -11.81 14.82 -20.36
CA ARG A 32 -12.01 13.63 -19.54
C ARG A 32 -13.37 13.76 -18.85
N PRO A 33 -14.22 12.72 -18.84
CA PRO A 33 -15.38 12.72 -17.96
C PRO A 33 -14.90 12.98 -16.54
N ARG A 34 -15.53 13.95 -15.86
CA ARG A 34 -15.20 14.31 -14.48
C ARG A 34 -15.54 13.12 -13.61
N ALA A 35 -14.54 12.30 -13.30
CA ALA A 35 -14.68 11.27 -12.30
C ALA A 35 -15.13 11.92 -10.99
N PRO A 36 -16.05 11.30 -10.24
CA PRO A 36 -16.39 11.79 -8.91
C PRO A 36 -15.11 11.90 -8.09
N GLN A 37 -14.97 13.00 -7.35
CA GLN A 37 -13.86 13.16 -6.42
C GLN A 37 -13.91 12.03 -5.40
N PHE A 38 -12.75 11.45 -5.07
CA PHE A 38 -12.69 10.45 -4.01
C PHE A 38 -13.16 11.08 -2.69
N HIS A 39 -14.20 10.50 -2.11
CA HIS A 39 -14.63 10.78 -0.76
C HIS A 39 -14.28 9.58 0.12
N ARG A 40 -13.57 9.84 1.21
CA ARG A 40 -13.26 8.80 2.20
C ARG A 40 -14.58 8.22 2.72
N PRO A 41 -14.76 6.88 2.71
CA PRO A 41 -15.95 6.27 3.26
C PRO A 41 -16.04 6.53 4.78
N VAL A 42 -17.25 6.48 5.31
CA VAL A 42 -17.45 6.54 6.77
C VAL A 42 -16.85 5.27 7.38
N GLU A 43 -15.84 5.44 8.22
CA GLU A 43 -15.21 4.33 8.94
C GLU A 43 -16.18 3.74 9.96
N ARG A 44 -16.18 2.41 10.06
CA ARG A 44 -16.97 1.71 11.09
C ARG A 44 -16.38 2.03 12.46
N PRO A 45 -17.17 2.57 13.41
CA PRO A 45 -16.66 2.88 14.74
C PRO A 45 -16.32 1.59 15.49
N PHE A 46 -15.22 1.63 16.26
CA PHE A 46 -14.89 0.61 17.24
C PHE A 46 -15.60 0.90 18.56
N THR A 47 -16.42 -0.05 19.03
CA THR A 47 -17.27 0.14 20.22
C THR A 47 -16.78 -0.68 21.42
N ALA A 48 -17.21 -0.32 22.63
CA ALA A 48 -16.83 -1.04 23.85
C ALA A 48 -17.23 -2.53 23.83
N ALA A 49 -18.34 -2.87 23.17
CA ALA A 49 -18.81 -4.25 23.01
C ALA A 49 -17.87 -5.11 22.14
N GLU A 50 -16.92 -4.50 21.43
CA GLU A 50 -16.04 -5.18 20.48
C GLU A 50 -14.65 -5.49 21.05
N ARG A 51 -14.34 -4.98 22.26
CA ARG A 51 -13.02 -5.11 22.89
C ARG A 51 -12.50 -6.54 22.96
N ASN A 52 -13.40 -7.50 23.21
CA ASN A 52 -13.06 -8.91 23.37
C ASN A 52 -13.00 -9.72 22.06
N ARG A 53 -13.36 -9.12 20.91
CA ARG A 53 -13.46 -9.84 19.63
C ARG A 53 -12.66 -9.20 18.50
N VAL A 54 -12.43 -7.90 18.55
CA VAL A 54 -11.63 -7.18 17.54
C VAL A 54 -10.19 -7.14 17.99
N THR A 55 -9.29 -7.63 17.15
CA THR A 55 -7.84 -7.57 17.38
C THR A 55 -7.28 -6.26 16.82
N ILE A 56 -6.59 -5.50 17.68
CA ILE A 56 -5.82 -4.32 17.29
C ILE A 56 -4.45 -4.80 16.80
N LEU A 57 -4.05 -4.41 15.59
CA LEU A 57 -2.74 -4.75 15.04
C LEU A 57 -1.77 -3.59 15.24
N PHE A 58 -0.61 -3.85 15.83
CA PHE A 58 0.51 -2.92 15.90
C PHE A 58 1.67 -3.39 15.04
N ASP A 59 2.37 -2.42 14.44
CA ASP A 59 3.53 -2.64 13.59
C ASP A 59 4.39 -1.36 13.54
N GLY A 60 5.64 -1.50 13.12
CA GLY A 60 6.50 -0.38 12.73
C GLY A 60 7.10 0.39 13.90
N LEU A 61 7.00 -0.14 15.11
CA LEU A 61 7.65 0.40 16.29
C LEU A 61 8.85 -0.48 16.67
N THR A 62 9.73 0.01 17.54
CA THR A 62 10.76 -0.88 18.09
C THR A 62 10.10 -1.92 19.00
N TRP A 63 10.66 -3.13 19.04
CA TRP A 63 10.09 -4.26 19.78
C TRP A 63 9.73 -3.92 21.24
N LYS A 64 10.52 -3.06 21.91
CA LYS A 64 10.24 -2.62 23.28
C LYS A 64 8.93 -1.82 23.38
N HIS A 65 8.70 -0.90 22.44
CA HIS A 65 7.48 -0.10 22.41
C HIS A 65 6.26 -0.97 22.08
N GLU A 66 6.40 -1.91 21.15
CA GLU A 66 5.33 -2.85 20.82
C GLU A 66 4.91 -3.69 22.02
N TRP A 67 5.87 -4.21 22.78
CA TRP A 67 5.58 -5.00 23.98
C TRP A 67 4.94 -4.17 25.09
N LEU A 68 5.43 -2.94 25.30
CA LEU A 68 4.83 -2.03 26.27
C LEU A 68 3.38 -1.71 25.91
N ILE A 69 3.13 -1.32 24.66
CA ILE A 69 1.79 -0.98 24.17
C ILE A 69 0.88 -2.20 24.27
N ARG A 70 1.32 -3.35 23.79
CA ARG A 70 0.57 -4.61 23.90
C ARG A 70 0.16 -4.86 25.35
N SER A 71 1.08 -4.79 26.29
CA SER A 71 0.82 -5.06 27.71
C SER A 71 -0.23 -4.09 28.28
N VAL A 72 -0.13 -2.79 27.96
CA VAL A 72 -1.09 -1.78 28.38
C VAL A 72 -2.50 -2.08 27.83
N PHE A 73 -2.62 -2.37 26.54
CA PHE A 73 -3.91 -2.66 25.91
C PHE A 73 -4.51 -3.99 26.39
N GLU A 74 -3.70 -5.04 26.53
CA GLU A 74 -4.17 -6.33 27.06
C GLU A 74 -4.64 -6.19 28.52
N SER A 75 -3.94 -5.40 29.36
CA SER A 75 -4.39 -5.11 30.73
C SER A 75 -5.73 -4.37 30.80
N ALA A 76 -6.08 -3.64 29.75
CA ALA A 76 -7.36 -2.94 29.61
C ALA A 76 -8.45 -3.78 28.90
N GLY A 77 -8.17 -5.06 28.63
CA GLY A 77 -9.12 -6.02 28.07
C GLY A 77 -9.25 -5.97 26.54
N TYR A 78 -8.29 -5.36 25.83
CA TYR A 78 -8.25 -5.36 24.37
C TYR A 78 -7.46 -6.56 23.84
N LYS A 79 -7.88 -7.11 22.70
CA LYS A 79 -7.07 -8.06 21.94
C LYS A 79 -6.03 -7.32 21.10
N VAL A 80 -4.78 -7.75 21.17
CA VAL A 80 -3.67 -7.13 20.43
C VAL A 80 -2.86 -8.19 19.69
N GLY A 81 -2.57 -7.93 18.42
CA GLY A 81 -1.63 -8.70 17.61
C GLY A 81 -0.45 -7.81 17.20
N LEU A 82 0.77 -8.33 17.35
CA LEU A 82 1.96 -7.67 16.80
C LEU A 82 2.23 -8.25 15.42
N LEU A 83 2.43 -7.38 14.42
CA LEU A 83 2.88 -7.83 13.12
C LEU A 83 4.36 -8.26 13.21
N PRO A 84 4.78 -9.27 12.44
CA PRO A 84 6.19 -9.65 12.37
C PRO A 84 7.02 -8.53 11.73
N THR A 85 8.34 -8.61 11.74
CA THR A 85 9.17 -7.63 11.03
C THR A 85 8.90 -7.67 9.52
N PRO A 86 8.70 -6.51 8.85
CA PRO A 86 8.54 -6.45 7.40
C PRO A 86 9.72 -7.03 6.64
N ASP A 87 9.43 -7.71 5.52
CA ASP A 87 10.43 -8.27 4.61
C ASP A 87 10.32 -7.70 3.19
N VAL A 88 11.25 -8.10 2.32
CA VAL A 88 11.30 -7.61 0.93
C VAL A 88 10.04 -8.00 0.15
N ALA A 89 9.43 -9.16 0.46
CA ALA A 89 8.17 -9.56 -0.17
C ALA A 89 7.03 -8.61 0.21
N GLY A 90 6.94 -8.23 1.49
CA GLY A 90 6.05 -7.16 1.95
C GLY A 90 6.29 -5.86 1.20
N PHE A 91 7.54 -5.43 1.05
CA PHE A 91 7.87 -4.22 0.29
C PHE A 91 7.40 -4.25 -1.18
N GLN A 92 7.62 -5.35 -1.91
CA GLN A 92 7.17 -5.45 -3.30
C GLN A 92 5.65 -5.36 -3.39
N LEU A 93 4.95 -6.06 -2.49
CA LEU A 93 3.49 -5.97 -2.39
C LEU A 93 3.04 -4.53 -2.07
N GLY A 94 3.77 -3.84 -1.19
CA GLY A 94 3.53 -2.43 -0.90
C GLY A 94 3.66 -1.53 -2.11
N LYS A 95 4.63 -1.78 -3.00
CA LYS A 95 4.77 -1.04 -4.26
C LYS A 95 3.64 -1.33 -5.26
N GLU A 96 3.12 -2.55 -5.26
CA GLU A 96 2.00 -2.94 -6.15
C GLU A 96 0.70 -2.25 -5.74
N TYR A 97 0.43 -2.14 -4.44
CA TYR A 97 -0.81 -1.56 -3.90
C TYR A 97 -0.69 -0.08 -3.53
N GLY A 98 0.54 0.41 -3.33
CA GLY A 98 0.84 1.78 -2.94
C GLY A 98 0.88 2.74 -4.12
N ASN A 99 0.76 4.03 -3.83
CA ASN A 99 0.98 5.07 -4.83
C ASN A 99 2.49 5.28 -5.02
N ASN A 100 2.97 5.35 -6.26
CA ASN A 100 4.36 5.62 -6.63
C ASN A 100 4.99 6.85 -5.95
N GLY A 101 4.19 7.80 -5.45
CA GLY A 101 4.65 8.95 -4.67
C GLY A 101 4.91 8.70 -3.18
N GLN A 102 4.66 7.49 -2.67
CA GLN A 102 4.91 7.15 -1.27
C GLN A 102 6.38 6.83 -1.03
N CYS A 103 6.85 7.07 0.19
CA CYS A 103 8.23 6.79 0.58
C CYS A 103 8.42 5.30 0.89
N ASN A 104 9.67 4.82 0.84
CA ASN A 104 10.00 3.42 1.07
C ASN A 104 9.44 2.83 2.38
N PRO A 105 9.51 3.52 3.55
CA PRO A 105 8.90 3.02 4.77
C PRO A 105 7.41 2.71 4.63
N THR A 106 6.66 3.53 3.89
CA THR A 106 5.23 3.28 3.65
C THR A 106 5.01 1.99 2.86
N TYR A 107 5.83 1.71 1.83
CA TYR A 107 5.73 0.45 1.09
C TYR A 107 6.00 -0.77 1.97
N PHE A 108 7.00 -0.71 2.85
CA PHE A 108 7.25 -1.80 3.80
C PHE A 108 6.05 -2.02 4.73
N MET A 109 5.55 -0.95 5.37
CA MET A 109 4.48 -1.05 6.36
C MET A 109 3.14 -1.49 5.76
N VAL A 110 2.72 -0.82 4.67
CA VAL A 110 1.44 -1.13 4.02
C VAL A 110 1.50 -2.52 3.39
N GLY A 111 2.57 -2.83 2.69
CA GLY A 111 2.71 -4.12 2.03
C GLY A 111 2.81 -5.29 3.03
N HIS A 112 3.44 -5.07 4.17
CA HIS A 112 3.47 -6.06 5.24
C HIS A 112 2.10 -6.31 5.88
N LEU A 113 1.33 -5.23 6.13
CA LEU A 113 -0.05 -5.34 6.58
C LEU A 113 -0.89 -6.16 5.59
N ILE A 114 -0.81 -5.85 4.29
CA ILE A 114 -1.55 -6.57 3.24
C ILE A 114 -1.16 -8.05 3.24
N LYS A 115 0.14 -8.36 3.25
CA LYS A 115 0.66 -9.73 3.28
C LYS A 115 0.14 -10.51 4.49
N TYR A 116 0.12 -9.88 5.66
CA TYR A 116 -0.40 -10.49 6.88
C TYR A 116 -1.89 -10.80 6.77
N LEU A 117 -2.69 -9.84 6.30
CA LEU A 117 -4.14 -10.02 6.13
C LEU A 117 -4.46 -11.12 5.10
N GLN A 118 -3.75 -11.17 3.98
CA GLN A 118 -3.89 -12.23 2.98
C GLN A 118 -3.58 -13.62 3.58
N ALA A 119 -2.56 -13.71 4.45
CA ALA A 119 -2.24 -14.95 5.14
C ALA A 119 -3.34 -15.39 6.11
N LEU A 120 -4.04 -14.46 6.77
CA LEU A 120 -5.20 -14.77 7.62
C LEU A 120 -6.42 -15.24 6.81
N GLU A 121 -6.60 -14.70 5.60
CA GLU A 121 -7.69 -15.11 4.71
C GLU A 121 -7.47 -16.48 4.05
N ALA A 122 -6.22 -16.96 4.00
CA ALA A 122 -5.90 -18.25 3.42
C ALA A 122 -6.71 -19.39 4.11
N PRO A 123 -7.30 -20.33 3.36
CA PRO A 123 -8.20 -21.37 3.90
C PRO A 123 -7.61 -22.15 5.08
N ALA A 124 -6.30 -22.40 5.07
CA ALA A 124 -5.60 -23.11 6.13
C ALA A 124 -5.61 -22.35 7.48
N ARG A 125 -5.63 -21.01 7.45
CA ARG A 125 -5.56 -20.16 8.65
C ARG A 125 -6.92 -19.69 9.15
N ARG A 126 -7.95 -19.69 8.32
CA ARG A 126 -9.33 -19.32 8.74
C ARG A 126 -9.86 -20.21 9.87
N ALA A 127 -9.42 -21.48 9.96
CA ALA A 127 -9.80 -22.40 11.03
C ALA A 127 -9.08 -22.12 12.37
N GLU A 128 -7.85 -21.57 12.31
CA GLU A 128 -7.00 -21.26 13.46
C GLU A 128 -7.18 -19.82 13.98
N CYS A 129 -7.89 -18.97 13.22
CA CYS A 129 -8.06 -17.54 13.48
C CYS A 129 -9.06 -17.24 14.62
N ARG A 130 -8.98 -17.99 15.73
CA ARG A 130 -9.50 -17.61 17.05
C ARG A 130 -8.35 -17.05 17.89
N LEU A 131 -7.78 -15.92 17.46
CA LEU A 131 -7.00 -15.05 18.36
C LEU A 131 -7.97 -14.31 19.29
#